data_AF-A0A4Q4WDB5-F1
#
_entry.id   AF-A0A4Q4WDB5-F1
#
_cell.length_a   1.000
_cell.length_b   1.000
_cell.length_c   1.000
_cell.angle_alpha   90.00
_cell.angle_beta   90.00
_cell.angle_gamma   90.00
#
_symmetry.space_group_name_H-M   'P 1'
#
loop_
_entity.id
_entity.type
_entity.pdbx_description
1 polymer ?
#
loop_
_entity_poly.entity_id
_entity_poly.type
_entity_poly.pdbx_seq_one_letter_code
_entity_poly.pdbx_strand_id
1 'polypeptide(L)'
;MTEEPSADFQMEDFPSGSSQTGPSRMASTNFSAIESNSLSEIAFIEDREPVSSSSQDPSHGFTWKTHNENVNSEPDYPTGFRLLMVLVAINIGIFLMALDNTIVATAIPAITDEFQGLQDVAWYGAAFFMTAGGFQSTWGKTYKYFPLKISYLTAIFIFEIGSLICAVAPSSSAFIAGRAIAGVGAAGVGSGSYVIIAFVAEPKTRATYTGLLGAIYGIASVLGPLLGGVFATTVTWRWCFWINLPIGAVTVAVVVFFLPVPETAKPKVATSREKLLQMDPLGTVLLMGAIVTYLMAVHYGGQINPWSSSLVIGLLVGTGLIFIVLVLNEIWQGERAMFVPRLFRRRKIFLSAIYSTALPGAFFAMIYYMPIYFQAIRGSSAIISGAQNLPFIVPAMAGALGAGIFISRTGLSTVVMVVGAGLGTIGGGLCSTFELDTSTGMWIGYQIVAGVGLGCAFQVPIIVSQVSVDPADLSTASSMLLSFQTIGAALCVSAAQSAFVNTLIQSLPVLAPGVDPLQVVATGAGQLRTVFPPEQLPGILAAYLDGIKVTYLLECALTGTAFIAAMLYPWKRLNTAAVKESPGAA
;
A
#
# COMPACT_ATOMS: atom_id res chain seq x y z
N MET A 1 -52.43 27.58 -22.94
CA MET A 1 -53.08 26.37 -23.46
C MET A 1 -52.34 25.20 -22.81
N THR A 2 -52.64 24.90 -21.55
CA THR A 2 -53.69 23.97 -21.04
C THR A 2 -53.26 22.52 -21.28
N GLU A 3 -53.20 21.60 -20.31
CA GLU A 3 -53.65 21.53 -18.91
C GLU A 3 -53.08 20.23 -18.30
N GLU A 4 -52.88 20.19 -16.98
CA GLU A 4 -52.78 18.95 -16.16
C GLU A 4 -54.13 18.18 -16.17
N PRO A 5 -54.18 16.98 -15.57
CA PRO A 5 -54.90 16.97 -14.29
C PRO A 5 -54.32 16.05 -13.19
N SER A 6 -54.55 16.50 -11.96
CA SER A 6 -54.49 15.85 -10.66
C SER A 6 -55.86 15.28 -10.23
N ALA A 7 -55.86 14.25 -9.36
CA ALA A 7 -56.85 13.92 -8.29
C ALA A 7 -56.53 12.50 -7.75
N ASP A 8 -56.13 12.26 -6.50
CA ASP A 8 -56.77 12.37 -5.17
C ASP A 8 -57.68 11.20 -4.72
N PHE A 9 -57.19 10.53 -3.66
CA PHE A 9 -57.84 10.01 -2.43
C PHE A 9 -59.05 9.05 -2.46
N GLN A 10 -58.95 7.92 -1.73
CA GLN A 10 -59.81 7.64 -0.56
C GLN A 10 -59.31 6.45 0.32
N MET A 11 -59.48 6.64 1.65
CA MET A 11 -59.27 5.71 2.76
C MET A 11 -60.53 4.89 3.06
N GLU A 12 -60.36 3.68 3.61
CA GLU A 12 -61.29 3.00 4.56
C GLU A 12 -60.38 2.22 5.55
N ASP A 13 -60.30 2.49 6.85
CA ASP A 13 -61.24 2.52 7.99
C ASP A 13 -61.12 1.27 8.91
N PHE A 14 -60.80 1.56 10.17
CA PHE A 14 -60.80 0.64 11.33
C PHE A 14 -62.21 0.53 11.94
N PRO A 15 -62.46 -0.53 12.72
CA PRO A 15 -62.86 -0.31 14.14
C PRO A 15 -62.15 -1.31 15.07
N SER A 16 -61.59 -0.98 16.24
CA SER A 16 -62.05 -0.26 17.46
C SER A 16 -63.03 -1.05 18.36
N GLY A 17 -62.68 -1.11 19.66
CA GLY A 17 -63.47 -1.68 20.77
C GLY A 17 -62.62 -2.58 21.70
N SER A 18 -61.84 -2.04 22.65
CA SER A 18 -62.22 -1.62 24.03
C SER A 18 -62.66 -2.82 24.92
N SER A 19 -62.27 -3.02 26.19
CA SER A 19 -61.89 -2.10 27.27
C SER A 19 -61.34 -2.88 28.49
N GLN A 20 -60.45 -2.23 29.24
CA GLN A 20 -60.27 -2.17 30.72
C GLN A 20 -60.51 -3.44 31.59
N THR A 21 -59.60 -3.87 32.47
CA THR A 21 -59.34 -3.30 33.82
C THR A 21 -58.36 -4.24 34.56
N GLY A 22 -57.46 -3.72 35.40
CA GLY A 22 -56.84 -4.49 36.51
C GLY A 22 -57.61 -4.23 37.82
N PRO A 23 -57.07 -4.51 39.02
CA PRO A 23 -56.02 -5.46 39.44
C PRO A 23 -56.45 -6.32 40.69
N SER A 24 -55.54 -7.16 41.22
CA SER A 24 -55.33 -7.47 42.67
C SER A 24 -55.37 -8.96 43.16
N ARG A 25 -54.36 -9.26 43.99
CA ARG A 25 -54.27 -10.14 45.19
C ARG A 25 -54.21 -11.68 45.08
N MET A 26 -53.03 -12.19 45.47
CA MET A 26 -52.71 -13.12 46.58
C MET A 26 -53.46 -14.46 46.78
N ALA A 27 -52.63 -15.52 46.84
CA ALA A 27 -52.52 -16.54 47.89
C ALA A 27 -52.87 -18.00 47.57
N SER A 28 -51.92 -18.88 47.98
CA SER A 28 -52.08 -20.26 48.48
C SER A 28 -52.40 -21.37 47.44
N THR A 29 -51.87 -22.61 47.47
CA THR A 29 -51.05 -23.34 48.46
C THR A 29 -50.43 -24.59 47.81
N ASN A 30 -49.24 -24.93 48.30
CA ASN A 30 -48.53 -26.22 48.45
C ASN A 30 -49.16 -27.55 48.02
N PHE A 31 -48.29 -28.42 47.49
CA PHE A 31 -48.27 -29.87 47.81
C PHE A 31 -46.83 -30.29 48.22
N SER A 32 -46.73 -30.89 49.41
CA SER A 32 -45.60 -31.57 50.08
C SER A 32 -45.10 -32.81 49.31
N ALA A 33 -43.80 -33.14 49.20
CA ALA A 33 -42.83 -33.67 50.20
C ALA A 33 -43.13 -35.10 50.73
N ILE A 34 -42.11 -35.99 50.67
CA ILE A 34 -41.74 -37.16 51.52
C ILE A 34 -40.33 -37.61 51.00
N GLU A 35 -39.22 -37.24 51.66
CA GLU A 35 -38.41 -37.99 52.68
C GLU A 35 -37.32 -38.90 52.05
N SER A 36 -36.13 -39.16 52.61
CA SER A 36 -35.34 -38.64 53.76
C SER A 36 -33.98 -39.38 53.82
N ASN A 37 -33.05 -38.84 54.62
CA ASN A 37 -31.89 -39.48 55.29
C ASN A 37 -30.62 -39.83 54.47
N SER A 38 -29.38 -39.60 54.95
CA SER A 38 -28.87 -39.03 56.22
C SER A 38 -27.33 -38.89 56.12
N LEU A 39 -26.77 -37.84 56.73
CA LEU A 39 -25.34 -37.65 57.02
C LEU A 39 -25.10 -37.79 58.53
N SER A 40 -23.83 -38.03 58.91
CA SER A 40 -23.20 -38.24 60.24
C SER A 40 -23.29 -39.68 60.77
N GLU A 41 -22.19 -40.37 61.11
CA GLU A 41 -21.37 -40.23 62.34
C GLU A 41 -20.15 -41.22 62.24
N ILE A 42 -18.87 -40.91 62.55
CA ILE A 42 -18.06 -41.24 63.77
C ILE A 42 -16.56 -41.30 63.31
N ALA A 43 -15.65 -40.42 63.74
CA ALA A 43 -14.74 -40.43 64.90
C ALA A 43 -13.26 -40.85 64.63
N PHE A 44 -12.38 -40.19 65.39
CA PHE A 44 -10.92 -40.18 65.50
C PHE A 44 -10.21 -41.53 65.74
N ILE A 45 -8.91 -41.61 65.37
CA ILE A 45 -7.70 -42.15 66.07
C ILE A 45 -6.52 -42.01 65.07
N GLU A 46 -5.56 -41.08 65.21
CA GLU A 46 -4.33 -41.05 66.04
C GLU A 46 -3.11 -41.83 65.46
N ASP A 47 -1.95 -41.18 65.59
CA ASP A 47 -0.59 -41.38 65.07
C ASP A 47 0.03 -42.80 64.99
N ARG A 48 0.95 -43.00 64.03
CA ARG A 48 2.35 -43.47 64.23
C ARG A 48 3.18 -43.55 62.93
N GLU A 49 4.39 -42.99 62.96
CA GLU A 49 5.47 -43.16 61.97
C GLU A 49 6.21 -44.54 62.12
N PRO A 50 7.40 -44.78 61.51
CA PRO A 50 7.60 -45.57 60.29
C PRO A 50 8.40 -46.87 60.55
N VAL A 51 8.42 -47.82 59.60
CA VAL A 51 9.39 -48.93 59.65
C VAL A 51 10.06 -49.10 58.29
N SER A 52 11.36 -48.87 58.32
CA SER A 52 12.35 -49.24 57.33
C SER A 52 12.53 -50.76 57.27
N SER A 53 12.65 -51.32 56.07
CA SER A 53 13.49 -52.49 55.87
C SER A 53 14.07 -52.52 54.47
N SER A 54 15.40 -52.57 54.46
CA SER A 54 16.31 -52.71 53.35
C SER A 54 16.16 -54.06 52.64
N SER A 55 16.19 -54.06 51.31
CA SER A 55 16.89 -55.09 50.56
C SER A 55 17.50 -54.47 49.29
N GLN A 56 18.84 -54.49 49.24
CA GLN A 56 19.63 -54.27 48.03
C GLN A 56 19.86 -55.64 47.37
N ASP A 57 19.64 -55.76 46.06
CA ASP A 57 20.63 -56.25 45.09
C ASP A 57 20.17 -55.97 43.63
N PRO A 58 20.99 -56.10 42.56
CA PRO A 58 21.43 -54.96 41.79
C PRO A 58 21.14 -55.10 40.26
N SER A 59 21.57 -54.09 39.49
CA SER A 59 21.84 -54.17 38.05
C SER A 59 20.67 -54.44 37.07
N HIS A 60 20.05 -53.37 36.59
CA HIS A 60 20.18 -52.92 35.19
C HIS A 60 19.40 -51.61 35.02
N GLY A 61 20.13 -50.49 35.08
CA GLY A 61 19.58 -49.18 34.82
C GLY A 61 19.24 -49.03 33.33
N PHE A 62 17.95 -49.16 33.01
CA PHE A 62 17.38 -48.53 31.82
C PHE A 62 16.42 -47.45 32.31
N THR A 63 16.98 -46.34 32.78
CA THR A 63 16.22 -45.12 33.01
C THR A 63 15.82 -44.58 31.65
N TRP A 64 14.53 -44.63 31.34
CA TRP A 64 13.96 -43.76 30.32
C TRP A 64 14.25 -42.33 30.77
N LYS A 65 15.32 -41.72 30.22
CA LYS A 65 15.42 -40.27 30.18
C LYS A 65 14.26 -39.82 29.32
N THR A 66 13.14 -39.52 29.96
CA THR A 66 12.14 -38.61 29.41
C THR A 66 12.90 -37.35 29.03
N HIS A 67 13.21 -37.20 27.74
CA HIS A 67 13.51 -35.91 27.14
C HIS A 67 12.25 -35.07 27.35
N ASN A 68 12.17 -34.41 28.50
CA ASN A 68 11.42 -33.16 28.60
C ASN A 68 12.22 -32.16 27.76
N GLU A 69 12.04 -32.24 26.44
CA GLU A 69 12.20 -31.06 25.61
C GLU A 69 11.11 -30.10 26.06
N ASN A 70 11.48 -29.18 26.95
CA ASN A 70 10.79 -27.93 27.11
C ASN A 70 10.88 -27.19 25.76
N VAL A 71 10.03 -27.54 24.79
CA VAL A 71 9.83 -26.77 23.55
C VAL A 71 8.98 -25.54 23.88
N ASN A 72 9.52 -24.70 24.77
CA ASN A 72 9.10 -23.32 24.97
C ASN A 72 10.31 -22.43 24.64
N SER A 73 10.89 -22.62 23.46
CA SER A 73 11.83 -21.64 22.92
C SER A 73 11.02 -20.46 22.43
N GLU A 74 10.92 -19.41 23.26
CA GLU A 74 10.48 -18.10 22.78
C GLU A 74 11.29 -17.75 21.52
N PRO A 75 10.66 -17.21 20.46
CA PRO A 75 11.37 -16.86 19.25
C PRO A 75 12.49 -15.85 19.57
N ASP A 76 13.74 -16.27 19.34
CA ASP A 76 14.93 -15.44 19.56
C ASP A 76 14.99 -14.33 18.48
N TYR A 77 14.45 -13.16 18.81
CA TYR A 77 14.52 -11.99 17.94
C TYR A 77 15.90 -11.33 18.06
N PRO A 78 16.53 -10.92 16.95
CA PRO A 78 17.78 -10.17 17.02
C PRO A 78 17.57 -8.87 17.81
N THR A 79 18.49 -8.58 18.73
CA THR A 79 18.47 -7.36 19.55
C THR A 79 19.72 -6.50 19.32
N GLY A 80 19.67 -5.25 19.80
CA GLY A 80 20.81 -4.33 19.80
C GLY A 80 21.32 -3.95 18.41
N PHE A 81 22.65 -3.95 18.26
CA PHE A 81 23.33 -3.50 17.05
C PHE A 81 22.94 -4.31 15.80
N ARG A 82 22.72 -5.61 15.95
CA ARG A 82 22.37 -6.48 14.81
C ARG A 82 21.01 -6.13 14.22
N LEU A 83 20.01 -5.90 15.06
CA LEU A 83 18.68 -5.45 14.63
C LEU A 83 18.78 -4.09 13.94
N LEU A 84 19.55 -3.16 14.51
CA LEU A 84 19.77 -1.83 13.92
C LEU A 84 20.35 -1.95 12.51
N MET A 85 21.39 -2.76 12.31
CA MET A 85 22.00 -2.95 10.98
C MET A 85 21.02 -3.54 9.96
N VAL A 86 20.20 -4.52 10.38
CA VAL A 86 19.16 -5.08 9.50
C VAL A 86 18.12 -4.04 9.14
N LEU A 87 17.63 -3.27 10.12
CA LEU A 87 16.68 -2.19 9.89
C LEU A 87 17.27 -1.14 8.95
N VAL A 88 18.52 -0.74 9.12
CA VAL A 88 19.21 0.19 8.23
C VAL A 88 19.25 -0.37 6.79
N ALA A 89 19.61 -1.63 6.61
CA ALA A 89 19.68 -2.24 5.28
C ALA A 89 18.34 -2.26 4.54
N ILE A 90 17.26 -2.72 5.20
CA ILE A 90 15.93 -2.75 4.55
C ILE A 90 15.40 -1.34 4.28
N ASN A 91 15.72 -0.39 5.14
CA ASN A 91 15.35 1.02 4.96
C ASN A 91 16.12 1.66 3.79
N ILE A 92 17.40 1.34 3.62
CA ILE A 92 18.16 1.74 2.42
C ILE A 92 17.57 1.09 1.16
N GLY A 93 17.14 -0.17 1.24
CA GLY A 93 16.45 -0.84 0.12
C GLY A 93 15.16 -0.13 -0.29
N ILE A 94 14.30 0.20 0.67
CA ILE A 94 13.07 0.98 0.41
C ILE A 94 13.41 2.39 -0.11
N PHE A 95 14.45 3.03 0.44
CA PHE A 95 14.92 4.33 -0.01
C PHE A 95 15.33 4.29 -1.49
N LEU A 96 16.15 3.31 -1.89
CA LEU A 96 16.59 3.15 -3.28
C LEU A 96 15.43 2.91 -4.23
N MET A 97 14.53 2.00 -3.86
CA MET A 97 13.34 1.71 -4.65
C MET A 97 12.47 2.96 -4.86
N ALA A 98 12.23 3.72 -3.80
CA ALA A 98 11.40 4.91 -3.83
C ALA A 98 12.09 6.09 -4.56
N LEU A 99 13.41 6.23 -4.39
CA LEU A 99 14.22 7.22 -5.07
C LEU A 99 14.19 6.97 -6.57
N ASP A 100 14.52 5.76 -7.01
CA ASP A 100 14.51 5.33 -8.42
C ASP A 100 13.15 5.51 -9.08
N ASN A 101 12.07 5.26 -8.34
CA ASN A 101 10.72 5.46 -8.81
C ASN A 101 10.37 6.95 -9.05
N THR A 102 10.83 7.84 -8.18
CA THR A 102 10.42 9.26 -8.22
C THR A 102 11.41 10.16 -8.97
N ILE A 103 12.68 9.79 -9.05
CA ILE A 103 13.73 10.53 -9.75
C ILE A 103 13.51 10.56 -11.27
N VAL A 104 12.91 9.51 -11.83
CA VAL A 104 12.69 9.42 -13.29
C VAL A 104 11.77 10.53 -13.79
N ALA A 105 10.78 10.94 -12.99
CA ALA A 105 9.79 11.92 -13.40
C ALA A 105 10.40 13.27 -13.79
N THR A 106 11.48 13.69 -13.12
CA THR A 106 12.21 14.93 -13.45
C THR A 106 13.27 14.74 -14.53
N ALA A 107 13.68 13.49 -14.80
CA ALA A 107 14.62 13.15 -15.85
C ALA A 107 13.95 12.92 -17.23
N ILE A 108 12.63 12.66 -17.27
CA ILE A 108 11.87 12.38 -18.50
C ILE A 108 12.17 13.38 -19.64
N PRO A 109 12.15 14.71 -19.43
CA PRO A 109 12.43 15.65 -20.52
C PRO A 109 13.81 15.43 -21.14
N ALA A 110 14.86 15.33 -20.30
CA ALA A 110 16.23 15.11 -20.77
C ALA A 110 16.42 13.75 -21.47
N ILE A 111 15.74 12.70 -20.99
CA ILE A 111 15.75 11.37 -21.64
C ILE A 111 15.10 11.45 -23.02
N THR A 112 13.98 12.15 -23.12
CA THR A 112 13.20 12.29 -24.35
C THR A 112 13.95 13.12 -25.39
N ASP A 113 14.62 14.19 -24.96
CA ASP A 113 15.47 15.02 -25.80
C ASP A 113 16.65 14.21 -26.37
N GLU A 114 17.24 13.30 -25.60
CA GLU A 114 18.34 12.48 -26.10
C GLU A 114 17.87 11.37 -27.06
N PHE A 115 16.78 10.67 -26.72
CA PHE A 115 16.29 9.55 -27.52
C PHE A 115 15.35 9.96 -28.66
N GLN A 116 14.93 11.22 -28.72
CA GLN A 116 14.00 11.77 -29.73
C GLN A 116 12.69 10.96 -29.83
N GLY A 117 12.25 10.38 -28.69
CA GLY A 117 11.17 9.40 -28.61
C GLY A 117 9.99 9.84 -27.74
N LEU A 118 9.24 10.85 -28.18
CA LEU A 118 8.07 11.38 -27.43
C LEU A 118 6.98 10.33 -27.18
N GLN A 119 6.82 9.39 -28.10
CA GLN A 119 5.83 8.30 -28.03
C GLN A 119 6.10 7.29 -26.88
N ASP A 120 7.33 7.27 -26.35
CA ASP A 120 7.76 6.30 -25.34
C ASP A 120 7.68 6.85 -23.91
N VAL A 121 7.36 8.14 -23.73
CA VAL A 121 7.37 8.83 -22.45
C VAL A 121 6.49 8.16 -21.40
N ALA A 122 5.29 7.73 -21.80
CA ALA A 122 4.37 7.04 -20.91
C ALA A 122 4.97 5.73 -20.35
N TRP A 123 5.84 5.07 -21.11
CA TRP A 123 6.45 3.79 -20.77
C TRP A 123 7.61 3.92 -19.77
N TYR A 124 8.29 5.06 -19.72
CA TYR A 124 9.43 5.29 -18.81
C TYR A 124 9.07 5.13 -17.33
N GLY A 125 7.88 5.61 -16.93
CA GLY A 125 7.33 5.40 -15.60
C GLY A 125 6.52 4.11 -15.48
N ALA A 126 5.64 3.85 -16.44
CA ALA A 126 4.68 2.75 -16.37
C ALA A 126 5.35 1.37 -16.29
N ALA A 127 6.45 1.15 -17.02
CA ALA A 127 7.13 -0.15 -17.06
C ALA A 127 7.59 -0.60 -15.66
N PHE A 128 8.11 0.33 -14.86
CA PHE A 128 8.52 0.05 -13.48
C PHE A 128 7.33 -0.28 -12.59
N PHE A 129 6.27 0.53 -12.60
CA PHE A 129 5.09 0.30 -11.75
C PHE A 129 4.36 -1.00 -12.10
N MET A 130 4.25 -1.30 -13.39
CA MET A 130 3.61 -2.51 -13.88
C MET A 130 4.35 -3.76 -13.39
N THR A 131 5.67 -3.82 -13.57
CA THR A 131 6.44 -4.99 -13.10
C THR A 131 6.54 -5.02 -11.58
N ALA A 132 6.67 -3.86 -10.93
CA ALA A 132 6.68 -3.76 -9.48
C ALA A 132 5.36 -4.28 -8.86
N GLY A 133 4.20 -3.84 -9.37
CA GLY A 133 2.90 -4.28 -8.86
C GLY A 133 2.60 -5.74 -9.19
N GLY A 134 2.92 -6.17 -10.42
CA GLY A 134 2.63 -7.51 -10.92
C GLY A 134 3.48 -8.62 -10.29
N PHE A 135 4.74 -8.35 -9.95
CA PHE A 135 5.64 -9.35 -9.35
C PHE A 135 5.68 -9.34 -7.83
N GLN A 136 5.03 -8.39 -7.15
CA GLN A 136 5.06 -8.32 -5.69
C GLN A 136 4.50 -9.58 -5.02
N SER A 137 3.33 -10.06 -5.45
CA SER A 137 2.78 -11.32 -4.93
C SER A 137 3.71 -12.52 -5.21
N THR A 138 4.30 -12.58 -6.41
CA THR A 138 5.30 -13.59 -6.78
C THR A 138 6.48 -13.61 -5.80
N TRP A 139 7.01 -12.44 -5.44
CA TRP A 139 8.06 -12.33 -4.43
C TRP A 139 7.60 -12.77 -3.04
N GLY A 140 6.35 -12.50 -2.66
CA GLY A 140 5.75 -13.01 -1.42
C GLY A 140 5.78 -14.55 -1.32
N LYS A 141 5.55 -15.23 -2.44
CA LYS A 141 5.69 -16.69 -2.58
C LYS A 141 7.15 -17.10 -2.58
N THR A 142 8.03 -16.35 -3.24
CA THR A 142 9.48 -16.58 -3.21
C THR A 142 9.99 -16.59 -1.76
N TYR A 143 9.62 -15.60 -0.96
CA TYR A 143 9.99 -15.54 0.47
C TYR A 143 9.37 -16.65 1.33
N LYS A 144 8.34 -17.36 0.85
CA LYS A 144 7.74 -18.51 1.53
C LYS A 144 8.45 -19.83 1.19
N TYR A 145 8.88 -20.00 -0.06
CA TYR A 145 9.41 -21.28 -0.58
C TYR A 145 10.92 -21.31 -0.80
N PHE A 146 11.60 -20.17 -0.72
CA PHE A 146 13.04 -20.04 -0.88
C PHE A 146 13.67 -19.34 0.35
N PRO A 147 14.98 -19.52 0.57
CA PRO A 147 15.66 -18.90 1.72
C PRO A 147 15.51 -17.37 1.69
N LEU A 148 15.03 -16.80 2.80
CA LEU A 148 14.74 -15.36 2.94
C LEU A 148 15.92 -14.47 2.52
N LYS A 149 17.11 -14.77 3.07
CA LYS A 149 18.34 -14.01 2.80
C LYS A 149 18.73 -14.01 1.32
N ILE A 150 18.77 -15.19 0.70
CA ILE A 150 19.15 -15.31 -0.71
C ILE A 150 18.12 -14.63 -1.60
N SER A 151 16.83 -14.84 -1.33
CA SER A 151 15.75 -14.21 -2.09
C SER A 151 15.83 -12.68 -2.05
N TYR A 152 16.15 -12.10 -0.88
CA TYR A 152 16.30 -10.64 -0.74
C TYR A 152 17.53 -10.12 -1.48
N LEU A 153 18.67 -10.82 -1.41
CA LEU A 153 19.87 -10.48 -2.18
C LEU A 153 19.64 -10.59 -3.70
N THR A 154 18.90 -11.59 -4.16
CA THR A 154 18.51 -11.73 -5.57
C THR A 154 17.61 -10.57 -6.01
N ALA A 155 16.68 -10.13 -5.17
CA ALA A 155 15.84 -8.97 -5.48
C ALA A 155 16.66 -7.69 -5.65
N ILE A 156 17.61 -7.42 -4.74
CA ILE A 156 18.53 -6.28 -4.86
C ILE A 156 19.36 -6.41 -6.14
N PHE A 157 19.92 -7.59 -6.41
CA PHE A 157 20.73 -7.81 -7.61
C PHE A 157 19.96 -7.54 -8.91
N ILE A 158 18.70 -7.99 -9.01
CA ILE A 158 17.83 -7.72 -10.17
C ILE A 158 17.54 -6.22 -10.27
N PHE A 159 17.26 -5.54 -9.14
CA PHE A 159 17.02 -4.10 -9.11
C PHE A 159 18.24 -3.31 -9.60
N GLU A 160 19.44 -3.67 -9.14
CA GLU A 160 20.70 -3.03 -9.52
C GLU A 160 21.07 -3.29 -10.99
N ILE A 161 20.83 -4.50 -11.52
CA ILE A 161 20.99 -4.75 -12.96
C ILE A 161 20.04 -3.87 -13.78
N GLY A 162 18.78 -3.75 -13.37
CA GLY A 162 17.83 -2.86 -14.03
C GLY A 162 18.30 -1.41 -14.02
N SER A 163 18.78 -0.93 -12.87
CA SER A 163 19.37 0.41 -12.72
C SER A 163 20.60 0.60 -13.62
N LEU A 164 21.50 -0.38 -13.68
CA LEU A 164 22.67 -0.34 -14.57
C LEU A 164 22.25 -0.24 -16.04
N ILE A 165 21.27 -1.03 -16.48
CA ILE A 165 20.76 -0.99 -17.86
C ILE A 165 20.18 0.39 -18.17
N CYS A 166 19.39 0.97 -17.26
CA CYS A 166 18.88 2.34 -17.40
C CYS A 166 20.03 3.36 -17.53
N ALA A 167 21.08 3.22 -16.72
CA ALA A 167 22.21 4.14 -16.69
C ALA A 167 23.04 4.11 -17.98
N VAL A 168 23.15 2.95 -18.64
CA VAL A 168 23.94 2.77 -19.88
C VAL A 168 23.08 2.63 -21.13
N ALA A 169 21.77 2.91 -21.04
CA ALA A 169 20.83 2.69 -22.13
C ALA A 169 21.24 3.49 -23.39
N PRO A 170 21.42 2.82 -24.54
CA PRO A 170 21.70 3.48 -25.82
C PRO A 170 20.42 3.92 -26.56
N SER A 171 19.25 3.43 -26.14
CA SER A 171 17.97 3.72 -26.78
C SER A 171 16.81 3.72 -25.78
N SER A 172 15.70 4.36 -26.16
CA SER A 172 14.45 4.37 -25.40
C SER A 172 13.96 2.96 -25.04
N SER A 173 13.96 2.02 -25.99
CA SER A 173 13.51 0.64 -25.73
C SER A 173 14.41 -0.09 -24.72
N ALA A 174 15.72 0.12 -24.79
CA ALA A 174 16.66 -0.44 -23.81
C ALA A 174 16.43 0.16 -22.41
N PHE A 175 16.14 1.46 -22.35
CA PHE A 175 15.79 2.15 -21.10
C PHE A 175 14.50 1.57 -20.50
N ILE A 176 13.44 1.41 -21.29
CA ILE A 176 12.17 0.80 -20.86
C ILE A 176 12.38 -0.62 -20.34
N ALA A 177 13.20 -1.43 -21.04
CA ALA A 177 13.55 -2.78 -20.59
C ALA A 177 14.30 -2.75 -19.24
N GLY A 178 15.23 -1.81 -19.05
CA GLY A 178 15.89 -1.57 -17.77
C GLY A 178 14.90 -1.23 -16.65
N ARG A 179 13.94 -0.34 -16.92
CA ARG A 179 12.86 0.03 -15.97
C ARG A 179 11.99 -1.17 -15.60
N ALA A 180 11.65 -2.01 -16.58
CA ALA A 180 10.89 -3.23 -16.33
C ALA A 180 11.66 -4.19 -15.40
N ILE A 181 12.95 -4.43 -15.66
CA ILE A 181 13.83 -5.29 -14.83
C ILE A 181 13.98 -4.69 -13.41
N ALA A 182 14.23 -3.39 -13.32
CA ALA A 182 14.33 -2.68 -12.04
C ALA A 182 13.03 -2.84 -11.24
N GLY A 183 11.86 -2.69 -11.87
CA GLY A 183 10.57 -2.89 -11.22
C GLY A 183 10.37 -4.32 -10.69
N VAL A 184 10.85 -5.35 -11.39
CA VAL A 184 10.85 -6.74 -10.86
C VAL A 184 11.69 -6.84 -9.59
N GLY A 185 12.88 -6.25 -9.56
CA GLY A 185 13.73 -6.24 -8.37
C GLY A 185 13.13 -5.42 -7.23
N ALA A 186 12.59 -4.24 -7.54
CA ALA A 186 11.89 -3.36 -6.62
C ALA A 186 10.71 -4.06 -5.93
N ALA A 187 9.92 -4.85 -6.66
CA ALA A 187 8.86 -5.67 -6.07
C ALA A 187 9.37 -6.57 -4.93
N GLY A 188 10.54 -7.19 -5.14
CA GLY A 188 11.19 -8.05 -4.17
C GLY A 188 11.78 -7.27 -3.00
N VAL A 189 12.51 -6.18 -3.26
CA VAL A 189 13.06 -5.32 -2.21
C VAL A 189 11.95 -4.74 -1.33
N GLY A 190 10.86 -4.27 -1.95
CA GLY A 190 9.66 -3.80 -1.28
C GLY A 190 9.07 -4.88 -0.38
N SER A 191 8.49 -5.93 -0.98
CA SER A 191 7.85 -7.03 -0.22
C SER A 191 8.79 -7.67 0.81
N GLY A 192 10.04 -7.91 0.44
CA GLY A 192 11.07 -8.49 1.29
C GLY A 192 11.37 -7.64 2.52
N SER A 193 11.38 -6.31 2.40
CA SER A 193 11.59 -5.41 3.55
C SER A 193 10.49 -5.57 4.60
N TYR A 194 9.22 -5.62 4.18
CA TYR A 194 8.10 -5.83 5.09
C TYR A 194 8.09 -7.25 5.70
N VAL A 195 8.46 -8.25 4.91
CA VAL A 195 8.57 -9.64 5.37
C VAL A 195 9.71 -9.81 6.36
N ILE A 196 10.89 -9.22 6.11
CA ILE A 196 12.03 -9.26 7.02
C ILE A 196 11.65 -8.64 8.36
N ILE A 197 10.98 -7.47 8.39
CA ILE A 197 10.49 -6.86 9.65
C ILE A 197 9.62 -7.84 10.42
N ALA A 198 8.72 -8.53 9.74
CA ALA A 198 7.84 -9.48 10.41
C ALA A 198 8.58 -10.67 11.05
N PHE A 199 9.74 -11.06 10.53
CA PHE A 199 10.55 -12.15 11.10
C PHE A 199 11.57 -11.67 12.13
N VAL A 200 12.14 -10.47 12.00
CA VAL A 200 13.22 -9.99 12.86
C VAL A 200 12.76 -9.09 14.00
N ALA A 201 11.55 -8.52 13.90
CA ALA A 201 11.00 -7.65 14.93
C ALA A 201 9.94 -8.35 15.78
N GLU A 202 10.01 -8.09 17.08
CA GLU A 202 8.95 -8.44 18.02
C GLU A 202 7.61 -7.86 17.53
N PRO A 203 6.50 -8.61 17.63
CA PRO A 203 5.24 -8.14 17.06
C PRO A 203 4.75 -6.79 17.62
N LYS A 204 5.15 -6.43 18.85
CA LYS A 204 4.83 -5.14 19.47
C LYS A 204 5.54 -3.94 18.82
N THR A 205 6.67 -4.14 18.13
CA THR A 205 7.44 -3.08 17.45
C THR A 205 7.32 -3.14 15.93
N ARG A 206 6.73 -4.21 15.36
CA ARG A 206 6.50 -4.35 13.90
C ARG A 206 5.78 -3.14 13.30
N ALA A 207 4.75 -2.63 13.97
CA ALA A 207 4.01 -1.47 13.47
C ALA A 207 4.90 -0.21 13.42
N THR A 208 5.76 0.00 14.41
CA THR A 208 6.72 1.11 14.43
C THR A 208 7.74 1.01 13.30
N TYR A 209 8.35 -0.17 13.09
CA TYR A 209 9.34 -0.33 12.02
C TYR A 209 8.71 -0.30 10.62
N THR A 210 7.48 -0.79 10.48
CA THR A 210 6.71 -0.68 9.23
C THR A 210 6.36 0.79 8.94
N GLY A 211 5.99 1.56 9.96
CA GLY A 211 5.82 3.01 9.85
C GLY A 211 7.11 3.72 9.42
N LEU A 212 8.27 3.26 9.89
CA LEU A 212 9.57 3.79 9.48
C LEU A 212 9.87 3.53 8.00
N LEU A 213 9.55 2.34 7.47
CA LEU A 213 9.66 2.07 6.02
C LEU A 213 8.82 3.08 5.22
N GLY A 214 7.58 3.33 5.65
CA GLY A 214 6.70 4.31 5.02
C GLY A 214 7.25 5.74 5.07
N ALA A 215 7.82 6.15 6.21
CA ALA A 215 8.44 7.46 6.34
C ALA A 215 9.66 7.62 5.42
N ILE A 216 10.52 6.60 5.31
CA ILE A 216 11.68 6.65 4.42
C ILE A 216 11.28 6.63 2.95
N TYR A 217 10.24 5.88 2.58
CA TYR A 217 9.63 5.98 1.26
C TYR A 217 9.21 7.43 0.97
N GLY A 218 8.56 8.10 1.93
CA GLY A 218 8.20 9.51 1.87
C GLY A 218 9.40 10.43 1.64
N ILE A 219 10.49 10.27 2.41
CA ILE A 219 11.75 11.04 2.23
C ILE A 219 12.28 10.88 0.81
N ALA A 220 12.44 9.63 0.38
CA ALA A 220 12.97 9.29 -0.93
C ALA A 220 12.12 9.88 -2.06
N SER A 221 10.79 9.93 -1.88
CA SER A 221 9.88 10.50 -2.87
C SER A 221 10.07 11.99 -3.13
N VAL A 222 10.64 12.75 -2.18
CA VAL A 222 10.99 14.18 -2.34
C VAL A 222 12.39 14.35 -2.87
N LEU A 223 13.32 13.56 -2.32
CA LEU A 223 14.71 13.61 -2.72
C LEU A 223 14.87 13.17 -4.16
N GLY A 224 14.02 12.28 -4.68
CA GLY A 224 14.02 11.85 -6.08
C GLY A 224 13.93 13.04 -7.04
N PRO A 225 12.83 13.80 -7.08
CA PRO A 225 12.71 14.96 -7.95
C PRO A 225 13.82 16.00 -7.76
N LEU A 226 14.24 16.26 -6.51
CA LEU A 226 15.30 17.22 -6.20
C LEU A 226 16.66 16.79 -6.78
N LEU A 227 17.08 15.54 -6.49
CA LEU A 227 18.33 14.98 -7.00
C LEU A 227 18.28 14.79 -8.51
N GLY A 228 17.15 14.34 -9.06
CA GLY A 228 16.95 14.16 -10.49
C GLY A 228 17.02 15.47 -11.25
N GLY A 229 16.43 16.54 -10.71
CA GLY A 229 16.56 17.88 -11.29
C GLY A 229 18.00 18.37 -11.30
N VAL A 230 18.75 18.17 -10.21
CA VAL A 230 20.18 18.51 -10.15
C VAL A 230 20.98 17.69 -11.16
N PHE A 231 20.82 16.37 -11.19
CA PHE A 231 21.59 15.51 -12.11
C PHE A 231 21.26 15.78 -13.58
N ALA A 232 19.98 15.96 -13.91
CA ALA A 232 19.54 16.24 -15.28
C ALA A 232 20.05 17.60 -15.80
N THR A 233 20.26 18.59 -14.90
CA THR A 233 20.69 19.93 -15.29
C THR A 233 22.19 20.16 -15.21
N THR A 234 22.90 19.50 -14.28
CA THR A 234 24.32 19.81 -13.99
C THR A 234 25.29 18.77 -14.53
N VAL A 235 24.87 17.52 -14.73
CA VAL A 235 25.76 16.43 -15.18
C VAL A 235 25.11 15.69 -16.34
N THR A 236 24.45 14.56 -16.07
CA THR A 236 23.66 13.79 -17.04
C THR A 236 22.52 13.09 -16.30
N TRP A 237 21.38 12.90 -16.96
CA TRP A 237 20.24 12.17 -16.40
C TRP A 237 20.58 10.72 -16.02
N ARG A 238 21.64 10.14 -16.62
CA ARG A 238 22.11 8.78 -16.32
C ARG A 238 22.56 8.60 -14.87
N TRP A 239 23.03 9.67 -14.22
CA TRP A 239 23.42 9.63 -12.81
C TRP A 239 22.27 9.36 -11.85
N CYS A 240 21.03 9.61 -12.28
CA CYS A 240 19.84 9.20 -11.55
C CYS A 240 19.79 7.69 -11.27
N PHE A 241 20.46 6.88 -12.10
CA PHE A 241 20.51 5.42 -11.98
C PHE A 241 21.87 4.91 -11.47
N TRP A 242 22.97 5.59 -11.79
CA TRP A 242 24.29 5.23 -11.26
C TRP A 242 24.37 5.35 -9.74
N ILE A 243 23.60 6.25 -9.12
CA ILE A 243 23.59 6.42 -7.66
C ILE A 243 23.06 5.19 -6.90
N ASN A 244 22.23 4.37 -7.54
CA ASN A 244 21.66 3.17 -6.91
C ASN A 244 22.75 2.14 -6.62
N LEU A 245 23.64 1.87 -7.58
CA LEU A 245 24.67 0.82 -7.53
C LEU A 245 25.57 0.84 -6.28
N PRO A 246 26.23 1.96 -5.91
CA PRO A 246 27.07 1.99 -4.71
C PRO A 246 26.26 1.80 -3.42
N ILE A 247 25.06 2.37 -3.35
CA ILE A 247 24.18 2.26 -2.18
C ILE A 247 23.61 0.83 -2.07
N GLY A 248 23.29 0.21 -3.20
CA GLY A 248 22.87 -1.18 -3.31
C GLY A 248 23.96 -2.13 -2.85
N ALA A 249 25.22 -1.88 -3.25
CA ALA A 249 26.38 -2.65 -2.79
C ALA A 249 26.56 -2.58 -1.25
N VAL A 250 26.38 -1.40 -0.66
CA VAL A 250 26.37 -1.24 0.81
C VAL A 250 25.24 -2.05 1.43
N THR A 251 24.04 -1.99 0.85
CA THR A 251 22.88 -2.76 1.33
C THR A 251 23.14 -4.26 1.30
N VAL A 252 23.70 -4.77 0.20
CA VAL A 252 24.12 -6.17 0.04
C VAL A 252 25.12 -6.55 1.12
N ALA A 253 26.16 -5.75 1.34
CA ALA A 253 27.15 -6.02 2.38
C ALA A 253 26.49 -6.14 3.77
N VAL A 254 25.64 -5.19 4.14
CA VAL A 254 24.96 -5.22 5.44
C VAL A 254 24.04 -6.45 5.56
N VAL A 255 23.28 -6.81 4.52
CA VAL A 255 22.42 -8.01 4.52
C VAL A 255 23.27 -9.29 4.65
N VAL A 256 24.39 -9.37 3.93
CA VAL A 256 25.27 -10.55 3.96
C VAL A 256 25.86 -10.76 5.35
N PHE A 257 26.30 -9.71 6.04
CA PHE A 257 26.95 -9.85 7.34
C PHE A 257 25.98 -9.87 8.53
N PHE A 258 24.87 -9.12 8.47
CA PHE A 258 24.04 -8.87 9.65
C PHE A 258 22.69 -9.55 9.66
N LEU A 259 22.08 -9.87 8.51
CA LEU A 259 20.74 -10.48 8.46
C LEU A 259 20.77 -11.90 9.07
N PRO A 260 20.16 -12.11 10.26
CA PRO A 260 19.96 -13.47 10.76
C PRO A 260 18.91 -14.16 9.89
N VAL A 261 19.01 -15.48 9.78
CA VAL A 261 17.94 -16.31 9.22
C VAL A 261 17.29 -17.02 10.40
N PRO A 262 16.16 -16.52 10.92
CA PRO A 262 15.45 -17.18 12.02
C PRO A 262 14.99 -18.57 11.61
N GLU A 263 14.87 -19.49 12.56
CA GLU A 263 14.34 -20.83 12.27
C GLU A 263 12.90 -20.80 11.74
N THR A 264 12.12 -19.79 12.13
CA THR A 264 10.76 -19.53 11.64
C THR A 264 10.70 -19.08 10.19
N ALA A 265 11.82 -18.66 9.61
CA ALA A 265 11.95 -18.32 8.19
C ALA A 265 12.45 -19.50 7.33
N LYS A 266 12.39 -20.74 7.86
CA LYS A 266 12.75 -21.95 7.11
C LYS A 266 11.80 -22.10 5.90
N PRO A 267 12.34 -22.30 4.68
CA PRO A 267 11.52 -22.44 3.49
C PRO A 267 10.54 -23.60 3.59
N LYS A 268 9.29 -23.40 3.15
CA LYS A 268 8.33 -24.51 3.06
C LYS A 268 8.82 -25.53 2.04
N VAL A 269 8.85 -26.80 2.44
CA VAL A 269 9.27 -27.91 1.57
C VAL A 269 8.24 -28.09 0.45
N ALA A 270 8.71 -27.99 -0.80
CA ALA A 270 7.93 -28.21 -2.01
C ALA A 270 8.85 -28.64 -3.15
N THR A 271 8.35 -29.47 -4.07
CA THR A 271 9.08 -29.86 -5.29
C THR A 271 9.36 -28.64 -6.16
N SER A 272 10.47 -28.62 -6.90
CA SER A 272 10.85 -27.48 -7.77
C SER A 272 9.73 -27.08 -8.77
N ARG A 273 8.98 -28.06 -9.29
CA ARG A 273 7.81 -27.81 -10.15
C ARG A 273 6.69 -27.09 -9.40
N GLU A 274 6.40 -27.50 -8.17
CA GLU A 274 5.37 -26.87 -7.35
C GLU A 274 5.78 -25.45 -6.97
N LYS A 275 7.06 -25.21 -6.65
CA LYS A 275 7.57 -23.85 -6.39
C LYS A 275 7.32 -22.91 -7.55
N LEU A 276 7.57 -23.35 -8.79
CA LEU A 276 7.32 -22.54 -9.98
C LEU A 276 5.82 -22.31 -10.23
N LEU A 277 4.98 -23.33 -10.04
CA LEU A 277 3.52 -23.19 -10.18
C LEU A 277 2.92 -22.27 -9.12
N GLN A 278 3.50 -22.23 -7.91
CA GLN A 278 3.10 -21.34 -6.83
C GLN A 278 3.46 -19.87 -7.06
N MET A 279 4.30 -19.55 -8.05
CA MET A 279 4.62 -18.18 -8.46
C MET A 279 3.54 -17.55 -9.34
N ASP A 280 2.54 -18.34 -9.75
CA ASP A 280 1.43 -17.98 -10.63
C ASP A 280 1.80 -17.12 -11.86
N PRO A 281 2.63 -17.64 -12.78
CA PRO A 281 3.02 -16.88 -13.97
C PRO A 281 1.82 -16.44 -14.83
N LEU A 282 0.77 -17.26 -14.87
CA LEU A 282 -0.44 -16.97 -15.63
C LEU A 282 -1.20 -15.78 -15.03
N GLY A 283 -1.40 -15.78 -13.70
CA GLY A 283 -1.95 -14.63 -13.00
C GLY A 283 -1.13 -13.37 -13.27
N THR A 284 0.20 -13.44 -13.12
CA THR A 284 1.09 -12.28 -13.36
C THR A 284 0.93 -11.71 -14.77
N VAL A 285 0.88 -12.56 -15.80
CA VAL A 285 0.69 -12.12 -17.20
C VAL A 285 -0.69 -11.48 -17.39
N LEU A 286 -1.75 -12.08 -16.85
CA LEU A 286 -3.10 -11.53 -16.93
C LEU A 286 -3.19 -10.17 -16.23
N LEU A 287 -2.60 -10.04 -15.05
CA LEU A 287 -2.58 -8.78 -14.30
C LEU A 287 -1.79 -7.70 -15.05
N MET A 288 -0.61 -8.03 -15.60
CA MET A 288 0.15 -7.09 -16.44
C MET A 288 -0.64 -6.69 -17.68
N GLY A 289 -1.30 -7.63 -18.35
CA GLY A 289 -2.17 -7.35 -19.49
C GLY A 289 -3.32 -6.40 -19.15
N ALA A 290 -3.97 -6.60 -17.99
CA ALA A 290 -5.02 -5.71 -17.50
C ALA A 290 -4.49 -4.29 -17.24
N ILE A 291 -3.33 -4.17 -16.59
CA ILE A 291 -2.70 -2.87 -16.30
C ILE A 291 -2.33 -2.17 -17.62
N VAL A 292 -1.65 -2.85 -18.55
CA VAL A 292 -1.23 -2.26 -19.84
C VAL A 292 -2.44 -1.78 -20.64
N THR A 293 -3.46 -2.63 -20.79
CA THR A 293 -4.65 -2.26 -21.57
C THR A 293 -5.37 -1.07 -20.96
N TYR A 294 -5.46 -0.99 -19.63
CA TYR A 294 -6.04 0.16 -18.93
C TYR A 294 -5.22 1.44 -19.16
N LEU A 295 -3.91 1.36 -18.93
CA LEU A 295 -3.00 2.50 -19.06
C LEU A 295 -3.04 3.07 -20.49
N MET A 296 -3.07 2.19 -21.49
CA MET A 296 -3.23 2.58 -22.89
C MET A 296 -4.60 3.22 -23.16
N ALA A 297 -5.68 2.68 -22.59
CA ALA A 297 -7.02 3.24 -22.75
C ALA A 297 -7.10 4.69 -22.26
N VAL A 298 -6.60 4.96 -21.05
CA VAL A 298 -6.65 6.30 -20.45
C VAL A 298 -5.66 7.27 -21.08
N HIS A 299 -4.58 6.75 -21.68
CA HIS A 299 -3.61 7.55 -22.43
C HIS A 299 -4.16 8.02 -23.77
N TYR A 300 -4.79 7.13 -24.56
CA TYR A 300 -5.43 7.53 -25.82
C TYR A 300 -6.70 8.34 -25.59
N GLY A 301 -7.46 8.01 -24.53
CA GLY A 301 -8.76 8.57 -24.21
C GLY A 301 -8.76 10.09 -24.01
N GLY A 302 -9.36 10.78 -24.98
CA GLY A 302 -9.60 12.23 -25.00
C GLY A 302 -8.35 13.11 -25.11
N GLN A 303 -7.17 12.51 -25.30
CA GLN A 303 -5.93 13.21 -25.67
C GLN A 303 -5.65 13.04 -27.16
N ILE A 304 -5.52 11.80 -27.61
CA ILE A 304 -5.17 11.44 -29.00
C ILE A 304 -6.41 11.01 -29.78
N ASN A 305 -7.28 10.24 -29.14
CA ASN A 305 -8.52 9.74 -29.72
C ASN A 305 -9.71 10.13 -28.84
N PRO A 306 -10.89 10.44 -29.42
CA PRO A 306 -12.09 10.64 -28.63
C PRO A 306 -12.40 9.41 -27.75
N TRP A 307 -13.01 9.62 -26.58
CA TRP A 307 -13.46 8.54 -25.70
C TRP A 307 -14.44 7.57 -26.38
N SER A 308 -15.17 8.04 -27.41
CA SER A 308 -16.07 7.25 -28.24
C SER A 308 -15.36 6.41 -29.32
N SER A 309 -14.04 6.53 -29.46
CA SER A 309 -13.26 5.76 -30.44
C SER A 309 -13.33 4.26 -30.14
N SER A 310 -13.46 3.45 -31.19
CA SER A 310 -13.46 1.99 -31.08
C SER A 310 -12.19 1.44 -30.44
N LEU A 311 -11.05 2.12 -30.62
CA LEU A 311 -9.78 1.76 -29.98
C LEU A 311 -9.85 1.93 -28.45
N VAL A 312 -10.34 3.08 -27.97
CA VAL A 312 -10.42 3.39 -26.53
C VAL A 312 -11.44 2.48 -25.85
N ILE A 313 -12.63 2.34 -26.44
CA ILE A 313 -13.68 1.44 -25.93
C ILE A 313 -13.18 -0.01 -25.96
N GLY A 314 -12.53 -0.44 -27.03
CA GLY A 314 -11.95 -1.78 -27.15
C GLY A 314 -10.91 -2.08 -26.08
N LEU A 315 -10.04 -1.11 -25.75
CA LEU A 315 -9.07 -1.25 -24.67
C LEU A 315 -9.75 -1.33 -23.29
N LEU A 316 -10.76 -0.49 -23.01
CA LEU A 316 -11.51 -0.52 -21.74
C LEU A 316 -12.29 -1.82 -21.55
N VAL A 317 -13.00 -2.28 -22.59
CA VAL A 317 -13.69 -3.57 -22.59
C VAL A 317 -12.68 -4.71 -22.43
N GLY A 318 -11.54 -4.63 -23.13
CA GLY A 318 -10.43 -5.56 -23.01
C GLY A 318 -9.90 -5.66 -21.58
N THR A 319 -9.67 -4.53 -20.91
CA THR A 319 -9.28 -4.49 -19.49
C THR A 319 -10.32 -5.20 -18.62
N GLY A 320 -11.61 -4.91 -18.81
CA GLY A 320 -12.69 -5.56 -18.06
C GLY A 320 -12.73 -7.08 -18.26
N LEU A 321 -12.59 -7.54 -19.50
CA LEU A 321 -12.56 -8.97 -19.83
C LEU A 321 -11.33 -9.66 -19.26
N ILE A 322 -10.13 -9.07 -19.39
CA ILE A 322 -8.90 -9.62 -18.82
C ILE A 322 -9.01 -9.68 -17.30
N PHE A 323 -9.61 -8.67 -16.66
CA PHE A 323 -9.83 -8.68 -15.22
C PHE A 323 -10.81 -9.77 -14.78
N ILE A 324 -11.89 -10.01 -15.53
CA ILE A 324 -12.81 -11.14 -15.29
C ILE A 324 -12.06 -12.47 -15.41
N VAL A 325 -11.26 -12.65 -16.47
CA VAL A 325 -10.44 -13.85 -16.66
C VAL A 325 -9.42 -14.01 -15.54
N LEU A 326 -8.80 -12.92 -15.09
CA LEU A 326 -7.90 -12.92 -13.93
C LEU A 326 -8.65 -13.42 -12.69
N VAL A 327 -9.80 -12.85 -12.34
CA VAL A 327 -10.58 -13.28 -11.17
C VAL A 327 -10.96 -14.77 -11.26
N LEU A 328 -11.40 -15.25 -12.43
CA LEU A 328 -11.71 -16.65 -12.64
C LEU A 328 -10.46 -17.54 -12.50
N ASN A 329 -9.32 -17.11 -13.03
CA ASN A 329 -8.04 -17.79 -12.88
C ASN A 329 -7.60 -17.86 -11.41
N GLU A 330 -7.70 -16.77 -10.66
CA GLU A 330 -7.34 -16.73 -9.24
C GLU A 330 -8.22 -17.68 -8.41
N ILE A 331 -9.53 -17.74 -8.72
CA ILE A 331 -10.45 -18.70 -8.10
C ILE A 331 -10.07 -20.14 -8.43
N TRP A 332 -9.72 -20.42 -9.69
CA TRP A 332 -9.33 -21.74 -10.15
C TRP A 332 -7.97 -22.20 -9.56
N GLN A 333 -7.00 -21.30 -9.45
CA GLN A 333 -5.67 -21.57 -8.87
C GLN A 333 -5.70 -21.78 -7.35
N GLY A 334 -6.69 -21.22 -6.65
CA GLY A 334 -6.88 -21.42 -5.21
C GLY A 334 -5.68 -20.98 -4.36
N GLU A 335 -5.01 -21.90 -3.68
CA GLU A 335 -3.83 -21.57 -2.86
C GLU A 335 -2.58 -21.24 -3.68
N ARG A 336 -2.52 -21.61 -4.97
CA ARG A 336 -1.43 -21.25 -5.88
C ARG A 336 -1.54 -19.82 -6.40
N ALA A 337 -2.75 -19.28 -6.38
CA ALA A 337 -3.11 -17.97 -6.90
C ALA A 337 -2.24 -16.86 -6.30
N MET A 338 -1.96 -15.82 -7.07
CA MET A 338 -1.28 -14.63 -6.57
C MET A 338 -2.14 -13.91 -5.50
N PHE A 339 -3.46 -13.95 -5.69
CA PHE A 339 -4.49 -13.34 -4.87
C PHE A 339 -5.32 -14.42 -4.21
N VAL A 340 -4.74 -15.04 -3.17
CA VAL A 340 -5.30 -16.23 -2.51
C VAL A 340 -6.76 -15.99 -2.06
N PRO A 341 -7.76 -16.65 -2.69
CA PRO A 341 -9.18 -16.39 -2.43
C PRO A 341 -9.60 -16.67 -0.98
N ARG A 342 -8.96 -17.65 -0.31
CA ARG A 342 -9.19 -17.96 1.11
C ARG A 342 -8.87 -16.75 2.01
N LEU A 343 -7.80 -16.01 1.71
CA LEU A 343 -7.43 -14.82 2.47
C LEU A 343 -8.43 -13.68 2.23
N PHE A 344 -8.93 -13.53 1.00
CA PHE A 344 -9.97 -12.54 0.68
C PHE A 344 -11.30 -12.78 1.37
N ARG A 345 -11.65 -14.03 1.70
CA ARG A 345 -12.84 -14.32 2.52
C ARG A 345 -12.74 -13.71 3.93
N ARG A 346 -11.54 -13.41 4.43
CA ARG A 346 -11.37 -12.68 5.69
C ARG A 346 -11.68 -11.20 5.45
N ARG A 347 -12.79 -10.71 6.02
CA ARG A 347 -13.25 -9.30 5.92
C ARG A 347 -12.14 -8.26 6.11
N LYS A 348 -11.22 -8.50 7.07
CA LYS A 348 -10.07 -7.62 7.32
C LYS A 348 -9.15 -7.47 6.09
N ILE A 349 -8.83 -8.56 5.40
CA ILE A 349 -7.93 -8.56 4.25
C ILE A 349 -8.61 -7.94 3.04
N PHE A 350 -9.89 -8.26 2.80
CA PHE A 350 -10.66 -7.68 1.71
C PHE A 350 -10.76 -6.15 1.83
N LEU A 351 -11.14 -5.64 3.01
CA LEU A 351 -11.21 -4.19 3.25
C LEU A 351 -9.82 -3.54 3.20
N SER A 352 -8.78 -4.22 3.69
CA SER A 352 -7.41 -3.75 3.55
C SER A 352 -6.96 -3.66 2.09
N ALA A 353 -7.42 -4.55 1.20
CA ALA A 353 -7.10 -4.48 -0.23
C ALA A 353 -7.75 -3.26 -0.89
N ILE A 354 -9.05 -3.01 -0.65
CA ILE A 354 -9.75 -1.81 -1.15
C ILE A 354 -9.05 -0.55 -0.66
N TYR A 355 -8.73 -0.49 0.64
CA TYR A 355 -8.03 0.64 1.24
C TYR A 355 -6.64 0.84 0.65
N SER A 356 -5.88 -0.25 0.50
CA SER A 356 -4.55 -0.24 -0.14
C SER A 356 -4.62 0.16 -1.59
N THR A 357 -5.71 -0.03 -2.33
CA THR A 357 -5.82 0.47 -3.71
C THR A 357 -6.09 1.97 -3.75
N ALA A 358 -7.01 2.46 -2.93
CA ALA A 358 -7.49 3.85 -3.02
C ALA A 358 -6.54 4.87 -2.37
N LEU A 359 -6.09 4.62 -1.14
CA LEU A 359 -5.32 5.61 -0.37
C LEU A 359 -3.93 5.92 -0.97
N PRO A 360 -3.14 4.93 -1.44
CA PRO A 360 -1.88 5.20 -2.12
C PRO A 360 -2.06 5.96 -3.44
N GLY A 361 -3.13 5.67 -4.20
CA GLY A 361 -3.49 6.44 -5.39
C GLY A 361 -3.63 7.93 -5.11
N ALA A 362 -4.35 8.28 -4.05
CA ALA A 362 -4.46 9.65 -3.57
C ALA A 362 -3.10 10.24 -3.14
N PHE A 363 -2.33 9.50 -2.34
CA PHE A 363 -1.01 9.96 -1.88
C PHE A 363 -0.05 10.29 -3.03
N PHE A 364 0.03 9.43 -4.04
CA PHE A 364 0.89 9.70 -5.20
C PHE A 364 0.35 10.83 -6.07
N ALA A 365 -0.98 10.92 -6.29
CA ALA A 365 -1.56 12.04 -7.02
C ALA A 365 -1.15 13.38 -6.38
N MET A 366 -1.28 13.49 -5.06
CA MET A 366 -0.86 14.68 -4.31
C MET A 366 0.63 15.00 -4.50
N ILE A 367 1.50 13.98 -4.42
CA ILE A 367 2.96 14.13 -4.63
C ILE A 367 3.29 14.66 -6.03
N TYR A 368 2.58 14.22 -7.08
CA TYR A 368 2.87 14.60 -8.45
C TYR A 368 2.28 15.96 -8.84
N TYR A 369 1.05 16.28 -8.43
CA TYR A 369 0.35 17.49 -8.89
C TYR A 369 0.67 18.74 -8.07
N MET A 370 1.12 18.59 -6.82
CA MET A 370 1.52 19.73 -6.00
C MET A 370 2.74 20.48 -6.57
N PRO A 371 3.85 19.81 -6.97
CA PRO A 371 4.93 20.49 -7.68
C PRO A 371 4.51 21.11 -9.01
N ILE A 372 3.59 20.46 -9.76
CA ILE A 372 3.07 20.98 -11.03
C ILE A 372 2.35 22.31 -10.79
N TYR A 373 1.53 22.42 -9.74
CA TYR A 373 0.89 23.67 -9.34
C TYR A 373 1.93 24.78 -9.07
N PHE A 374 2.99 24.47 -8.31
CA PHE A 374 4.02 25.47 -8.02
C PHE A 374 4.84 25.88 -9.24
N GLN A 375 5.12 24.97 -10.15
CA GLN A 375 5.86 25.28 -11.37
C GLN A 375 5.01 26.07 -12.37
N ALA A 376 3.83 25.55 -12.72
CA ALA A 376 2.94 26.21 -13.69
C ALA A 376 2.40 27.53 -13.15
N ILE A 377 1.68 27.48 -12.03
CA ILE A 377 0.93 28.64 -11.51
C ILE A 377 1.88 29.66 -10.90
N ARG A 378 2.76 29.21 -10.00
CA ARG A 378 3.64 30.12 -9.24
C ARG A 378 4.97 30.42 -9.94
N GLY A 379 5.28 29.79 -11.07
CA GLY A 379 6.54 29.99 -11.79
C GLY A 379 7.78 29.59 -10.99
N SER A 380 7.61 28.69 -10.00
CA SER A 380 8.73 28.22 -9.17
C SER A 380 9.61 27.27 -9.98
N SER A 381 10.93 27.30 -9.74
CA SER A 381 11.82 26.32 -10.36
C SER A 381 11.53 24.90 -9.83
N ALA A 382 11.97 23.87 -10.54
CA ALA A 382 11.81 22.48 -10.09
C ALA A 382 12.33 22.27 -8.65
N ILE A 383 13.49 22.85 -8.32
CA ILE A 383 14.10 22.77 -6.98
C ILE A 383 13.22 23.45 -5.93
N ILE A 384 12.74 24.67 -6.21
CA ILE A 384 11.89 25.42 -5.26
C ILE A 384 10.53 24.73 -5.10
N SER A 385 9.95 24.20 -6.17
CA SER A 385 8.68 23.46 -6.12
C SER A 385 8.78 22.17 -5.29
N GLY A 386 9.93 21.49 -5.33
CA GLY A 386 10.21 20.35 -4.46
C GLY A 386 10.30 20.77 -2.99
N ALA A 387 10.95 21.89 -2.69
CA ALA A 387 11.00 22.45 -1.34
C ALA A 387 9.60 22.89 -0.84
N GLN A 388 8.77 23.45 -1.72
CA GLN A 388 7.39 23.85 -1.43
C GLN A 388 6.44 22.65 -1.20
N ASN A 389 6.89 21.42 -1.51
CA ASN A 389 6.15 20.19 -1.21
C ASN A 389 6.49 19.61 0.18
N LEU A 390 7.54 20.12 0.85
CA LEU A 390 7.91 19.66 2.20
C LEU A 390 6.78 19.78 3.24
N PRO A 391 5.90 20.80 3.22
CA PRO A 391 4.75 20.88 4.11
C PRO A 391 3.75 19.72 3.97
N PHE A 392 3.78 18.97 2.88
CA PHE A 392 3.02 17.73 2.73
C PHE A 392 3.82 16.52 3.24
N ILE A 393 5.08 16.37 2.81
CA ILE A 393 5.88 15.18 3.13
C ILE A 393 6.25 15.10 4.61
N VAL A 394 6.72 16.19 5.22
CA VAL A 394 7.20 16.14 6.61
C VAL A 394 6.07 15.70 7.56
N PRO A 395 4.85 16.26 7.48
CA PRO A 395 3.74 15.77 8.27
C PRO A 395 3.29 14.35 7.89
N ALA A 396 3.37 13.94 6.62
CA ALA A 396 3.08 12.57 6.23
C ALA A 396 4.03 11.55 6.87
N MET A 397 5.33 11.86 6.90
CA MET A 397 6.33 11.03 7.56
C MET A 397 6.11 10.96 9.07
N ALA A 398 5.89 12.12 9.71
CA ALA A 398 5.57 12.18 11.13
C ALA A 398 4.30 11.40 11.45
N GLY A 399 3.31 11.48 10.56
CA GLY A 399 2.06 10.72 10.63
C GLY A 399 2.29 9.22 10.52
N ALA A 400 3.05 8.75 9.54
CA ALA A 400 3.34 7.31 9.35
C ALA A 400 4.08 6.70 10.56
N LEU A 401 5.09 7.39 11.07
CA LEU A 401 5.81 6.99 12.29
C LEU A 401 4.91 7.04 13.53
N GLY A 402 4.18 8.14 13.70
CA GLY A 402 3.27 8.36 14.82
C GLY A 402 2.17 7.30 14.86
N ALA A 403 1.59 6.97 13.70
CA ALA A 403 0.63 5.88 13.54
C ALA A 403 1.22 4.53 13.95
N GLY A 404 2.43 4.20 13.48
CA GLY A 404 3.13 2.98 13.87
C GLY A 404 3.32 2.87 15.39
N ILE A 405 3.80 3.94 16.03
CA ILE A 405 4.00 4.00 17.49
C ILE A 405 2.66 3.90 18.23
N PHE A 406 1.64 4.62 17.77
CA PHE A 406 0.31 4.63 18.37
C PHE A 406 -0.33 3.23 18.31
N ILE A 407 -0.26 2.56 17.17
CA ILE A 407 -0.78 1.20 16.99
C ILE A 407 0.01 0.21 17.84
N SER A 408 1.34 0.30 17.89
CA SER A 408 2.20 -0.52 18.75
C SER A 408 1.80 -0.43 20.23
N ARG A 409 1.42 0.75 20.71
CA ARG A 409 1.05 0.98 22.12
C ARG A 409 -0.41 0.67 22.45
N THR A 410 -1.34 0.99 21.54
CA THR A 410 -2.78 0.96 21.83
C THR A 410 -3.53 -0.21 21.18
N GLY A 411 -2.97 -0.79 20.11
CA GLY A 411 -3.63 -1.76 19.25
C GLY A 411 -4.79 -1.18 18.42
N LEU A 412 -5.00 0.14 18.39
CA LEU A 412 -6.15 0.79 17.73
C LEU A 412 -5.87 1.16 16.27
N SER A 413 -5.72 0.16 15.40
CA SER A 413 -5.45 0.38 13.96
C SER A 413 -6.64 1.02 13.21
N THR A 414 -7.87 0.58 13.48
CA THR A 414 -9.06 1.10 12.79
C THR A 414 -9.27 2.59 12.99
N VAL A 415 -8.99 3.09 14.21
CA VAL A 415 -9.09 4.53 14.51
C VAL A 415 -8.13 5.33 13.63
N VAL A 416 -6.88 4.87 13.51
CA VAL A 416 -5.89 5.52 12.66
C VAL A 416 -6.30 5.49 11.19
N MET A 417 -6.86 4.38 10.69
CA MET A 417 -7.33 4.30 9.30
C MET A 417 -8.47 5.26 9.01
N VAL A 418 -9.45 5.36 9.91
CA VAL A 418 -10.62 6.24 9.75
C VAL A 418 -10.21 7.71 9.86
N VAL A 419 -9.46 8.08 10.90
CA VAL A 419 -9.00 9.46 11.09
C VAL A 419 -8.06 9.88 9.96
N GLY A 420 -7.11 9.02 9.59
CA GLY A 420 -6.16 9.30 8.52
C GLY A 420 -6.85 9.48 7.16
N ALA A 421 -7.75 8.58 6.77
CA ALA A 421 -8.50 8.71 5.53
C ALA A 421 -9.46 9.92 5.54
N GLY A 422 -10.08 10.23 6.68
CA GLY A 422 -10.95 11.40 6.84
C GLY A 422 -10.17 12.71 6.69
N LEU A 423 -9.02 12.83 7.35
CA LEU A 423 -8.12 13.97 7.19
C LEU A 423 -7.58 14.07 5.76
N GLY A 424 -7.28 12.94 5.10
CA GLY A 424 -6.92 12.91 3.68
C GLY A 424 -8.04 13.43 2.77
N THR A 425 -9.29 13.05 3.04
CA THR A 425 -10.47 13.53 2.30
C THR A 425 -10.64 15.04 2.45
N ILE A 426 -10.51 15.54 3.68
CA ILE A 426 -10.55 16.99 3.95
C ILE A 426 -9.37 17.69 3.25
N GLY A 427 -8.17 17.12 3.33
CA GLY A 427 -6.96 17.67 2.70
C GLY A 427 -7.07 17.80 1.19
N GLY A 428 -7.49 16.74 0.50
CA GLY A 428 -7.72 16.76 -0.96
C GLY A 428 -8.85 17.72 -1.34
N GLY A 429 -9.93 17.75 -0.57
CA GLY A 429 -11.03 18.71 -0.75
C GLY A 429 -10.58 20.16 -0.62
N LEU A 430 -9.77 20.47 0.39
CA LEU A 430 -9.18 21.81 0.57
C LEU A 430 -8.22 22.17 -0.58
N CYS A 431 -7.38 21.25 -1.04
CA CYS A 431 -6.47 21.51 -2.16
C CYS A 431 -7.21 21.76 -3.49
N SER A 432 -8.41 21.20 -3.65
CA SER A 432 -9.27 21.49 -4.80
C SER A 432 -9.78 22.94 -4.85
N THR A 433 -9.69 23.70 -3.75
CA THR A 433 -10.09 25.12 -3.71
C THR A 433 -8.94 26.08 -4.03
N PHE A 434 -7.80 25.59 -4.53
CA PHE A 434 -6.71 26.48 -4.92
C PHE A 434 -7.10 27.43 -6.04
N GLU A 435 -6.71 28.69 -5.89
CA GLU A 435 -6.83 29.77 -6.86
C GLU A 435 -5.44 30.22 -7.34
N LEU A 436 -5.38 31.00 -8.43
CA LEU A 436 -4.11 31.47 -9.00
C LEU A 436 -3.26 32.28 -8.00
N ASP A 437 -3.92 32.96 -7.06
CA ASP A 437 -3.35 33.85 -6.04
C ASP A 437 -3.40 33.27 -4.62
N THR A 438 -3.62 31.94 -4.48
CA THR A 438 -3.64 31.25 -3.18
C THR A 438 -2.48 31.69 -2.28
N SER A 439 -2.83 32.13 -1.06
CA SER A 439 -1.85 32.64 -0.10
C SER A 439 -0.93 31.54 0.42
N THR A 440 0.29 31.93 0.83
CA THR A 440 1.30 30.99 1.35
C THR A 440 0.82 30.20 2.56
N GLY A 441 0.11 30.85 3.49
CA GLY A 441 -0.43 30.17 4.66
C GLY A 441 -1.50 29.14 4.32
N MET A 442 -2.31 29.40 3.29
CA MET A 442 -3.41 28.51 2.90
C MET A 442 -2.88 27.20 2.32
N TRP A 443 -2.00 27.26 1.31
CA TRP A 443 -1.50 26.02 0.70
C TRP A 443 -0.60 25.22 1.64
N ILE A 444 0.17 25.88 2.53
CA ILE A 444 0.93 25.19 3.59
C ILE A 444 -0.01 24.45 4.54
N GLY A 445 -1.05 25.13 5.03
CA GLY A 445 -2.03 24.53 5.94
C GLY A 445 -2.73 23.32 5.34
N TYR A 446 -3.12 23.41 4.07
CA TYR A 446 -3.83 22.32 3.38
C TYR A 446 -2.93 21.10 3.15
N GLN A 447 -1.67 21.35 2.76
CA GLN A 447 -0.65 20.29 2.64
C GLN A 447 -0.41 19.57 3.96
N ILE A 448 -0.36 20.28 5.08
CA ILE A 448 -0.16 19.66 6.40
C ILE A 448 -1.33 18.71 6.73
N VAL A 449 -2.57 19.15 6.51
CA VAL A 449 -3.77 18.33 6.77
C VAL A 449 -3.77 17.07 5.90
N ALA A 450 -3.53 17.24 4.59
CA ALA A 450 -3.45 16.13 3.65
C ALA A 450 -2.30 15.17 4.00
N GLY A 451 -1.13 15.72 4.33
CA GLY A 451 0.07 14.99 4.69
C GLY A 451 -0.15 14.11 5.92
N VAL A 452 -0.60 14.69 7.04
CA VAL A 452 -0.91 13.93 8.26
C VAL A 452 -1.93 12.83 7.97
N GLY A 453 -3.00 13.14 7.25
CA GLY A 453 -4.07 12.19 6.96
C GLY A 453 -3.57 10.99 6.17
N LEU A 454 -3.03 11.24 4.97
CA LEU A 454 -2.54 10.20 4.08
C LEU A 454 -1.37 9.43 4.69
N GLY A 455 -0.43 10.11 5.36
CA GLY A 455 0.74 9.49 5.98
C GLY A 455 0.41 8.55 7.13
N CYS A 456 -0.45 8.97 8.07
CA CYS A 456 -0.88 8.12 9.19
C CYS A 456 -1.57 6.84 8.71
N ALA A 457 -2.36 6.95 7.65
CA ALA A 457 -3.16 5.88 7.09
C ALA A 457 -2.37 4.89 6.23
N PHE A 458 -1.28 5.35 5.59
CA PHE A 458 -0.65 4.67 4.46
C PHE A 458 -0.23 3.22 4.74
N GLN A 459 0.42 2.98 5.89
CA GLN A 459 1.03 1.69 6.21
C GLN A 459 0.13 0.76 7.05
N VAL A 460 -1.02 1.26 7.52
CA VAL A 460 -1.87 0.54 8.47
C VAL A 460 -2.44 -0.78 7.91
N PRO A 461 -2.89 -0.88 6.65
CA PRO A 461 -3.40 -2.14 6.11
C PRO A 461 -2.38 -3.29 6.17
N ILE A 462 -1.11 -2.98 5.87
CA ILE A 462 -0.02 -3.97 5.91
C ILE A 462 0.22 -4.40 7.35
N ILE A 463 0.31 -3.45 8.28
CA ILE A 463 0.47 -3.72 9.72
C ILE A 463 -0.65 -4.65 10.21
N VAL A 464 -1.91 -4.35 9.87
CA VAL A 464 -3.05 -5.17 10.31
C VAL A 464 -3.01 -6.56 9.68
N SER A 465 -2.58 -6.68 8.42
CA SER A 465 -2.48 -7.97 7.74
C SER A 465 -1.48 -8.90 8.43
N GLN A 466 -0.32 -8.38 8.81
CA GLN A 466 0.75 -9.16 9.44
C GLN A 466 0.36 -9.76 10.80
N VAL A 467 -0.64 -9.18 11.47
CA VAL A 467 -1.16 -9.68 12.75
C VAL A 467 -2.50 -10.39 12.63
N SER A 468 -3.10 -10.43 11.43
CA SER A 468 -4.42 -11.02 11.18
C SER A 468 -4.35 -12.33 10.39
N VAL A 469 -3.14 -12.79 10.05
CA VAL A 469 -2.89 -14.02 9.30
C VAL A 469 -1.93 -14.92 10.05
N ASP A 470 -1.98 -16.20 9.71
CA ASP A 470 -1.09 -17.22 10.27
C ASP A 470 0.35 -16.98 9.77
N PRO A 471 1.40 -17.34 10.54
CA PRO A 471 2.79 -17.09 10.14
C PRO A 471 3.14 -17.62 8.74
N ALA A 472 2.56 -18.75 8.36
CA ALA A 472 2.73 -19.35 7.04
C ALA A 472 2.17 -18.51 5.88
N ASP A 473 1.22 -17.61 6.16
CA ASP A 473 0.57 -16.74 5.18
C ASP A 473 1.03 -15.28 5.27
N LEU A 474 1.90 -14.95 6.23
CA LEU A 474 2.37 -13.59 6.48
C LEU A 474 3.01 -12.96 5.23
N SER A 475 3.92 -13.69 4.57
CA SER A 475 4.61 -13.18 3.38
C SER A 475 3.64 -13.02 2.20
N THR A 476 2.70 -13.94 2.06
CA THR A 476 1.70 -13.92 0.98
C THR A 476 0.72 -12.77 1.18
N ALA A 477 0.17 -12.59 2.39
CA ALA A 477 -0.78 -11.51 2.69
C ALA A 477 -0.14 -10.12 2.59
N SER A 478 1.08 -9.94 3.11
CA SER A 478 1.79 -8.66 3.04
C SER A 478 2.06 -8.26 1.59
N SER A 479 2.57 -9.20 0.80
CA SER A 479 2.92 -8.94 -0.60
C SER A 479 1.69 -8.73 -1.48
N MET A 480 0.59 -9.43 -1.18
CA MET A 480 -0.69 -9.21 -1.83
C MET A 480 -1.18 -7.77 -1.59
N LEU A 481 -1.21 -7.30 -0.35
CA LEU A 481 -1.65 -5.93 -0.05
C LEU A 481 -0.72 -4.85 -0.62
N LEU A 482 0.58 -5.12 -0.64
CA LEU A 482 1.54 -4.27 -1.32
C LEU A 482 1.22 -4.23 -2.84
N SER A 483 0.91 -5.37 -3.47
CA SER A 483 0.51 -5.41 -4.88
C SER A 483 -0.70 -4.50 -5.12
N PHE A 484 -1.75 -4.60 -4.30
CA PHE A 484 -2.91 -3.68 -4.39
C PHE A 484 -2.53 -2.21 -4.22
N GLN A 485 -1.55 -1.92 -3.35
CA GLN A 485 -1.00 -0.59 -3.16
C GLN A 485 -0.27 -0.05 -4.39
N THR A 486 0.62 -0.82 -4.99
CA THR A 486 1.36 -0.38 -6.18
C THR A 486 0.48 -0.31 -7.42
N ILE A 487 -0.42 -1.29 -7.61
CA ILE A 487 -1.36 -1.31 -8.73
C ILE A 487 -2.35 -0.17 -8.58
N GLY A 488 -2.92 0.02 -7.40
CA GLY A 488 -3.85 1.13 -7.13
C GLY A 488 -3.21 2.49 -7.36
N ALA A 489 -1.96 2.68 -6.91
CA ALA A 489 -1.18 3.88 -7.21
C ALA A 489 -1.04 4.12 -8.71
N ALA A 490 -0.63 3.10 -9.48
CA ALA A 490 -0.45 3.22 -10.93
C ALA A 490 -1.76 3.57 -11.65
N LEU A 491 -2.85 2.82 -11.39
CA LEU A 491 -4.14 3.03 -12.03
C LEU A 491 -4.72 4.42 -11.72
N CYS A 492 -4.62 4.87 -10.46
CA CYS A 492 -5.17 6.15 -10.02
C CYS A 492 -4.35 7.34 -10.51
N VAL A 493 -3.01 7.26 -10.51
CA VAL A 493 -2.15 8.34 -11.03
C VAL A 493 -2.35 8.51 -12.53
N SER A 494 -2.49 7.42 -13.29
CA SER A 494 -2.79 7.52 -14.72
C SER A 494 -4.20 8.03 -15.00
N ALA A 495 -5.19 7.70 -14.15
CA ALA A 495 -6.50 8.33 -14.22
C ALA A 495 -6.42 9.85 -13.93
N ALA A 496 -5.66 10.25 -12.92
CA ALA A 496 -5.43 11.66 -12.59
C ALA A 496 -4.75 12.40 -13.76
N GLN A 497 -3.76 11.78 -14.41
CA GLN A 497 -3.12 12.34 -15.61
C GLN A 497 -4.09 12.52 -16.76
N SER A 498 -4.89 11.49 -17.05
CA SER A 498 -5.88 11.57 -18.10
C SER A 498 -6.89 12.68 -17.81
N ALA A 499 -7.40 12.74 -16.57
CA ALA A 499 -8.35 13.77 -16.15
C ALA A 499 -7.77 15.20 -16.21
N PHE A 500 -6.53 15.38 -15.75
CA PHE A 500 -5.80 16.65 -15.83
C PHE A 500 -5.70 17.14 -17.27
N VAL A 501 -5.18 16.31 -18.19
CA VAL A 501 -4.96 16.71 -19.58
C VAL A 501 -6.28 16.91 -20.33
N ASN A 502 -7.26 16.02 -20.13
CA ASN A 502 -8.59 16.16 -20.75
C ASN A 502 -9.25 17.49 -20.35
N THR A 503 -9.19 17.84 -19.07
CA THR A 503 -9.76 19.09 -18.55
C THR A 503 -9.00 20.29 -19.12
N LEU A 504 -7.66 20.23 -19.16
CA LEU A 504 -6.84 21.27 -19.77
C LEU A 504 -7.21 21.50 -21.24
N ILE A 505 -7.34 20.44 -22.05
CA ILE A 505 -7.72 20.51 -23.47
C ILE A 505 -9.14 21.10 -23.64
N GLN A 506 -10.06 20.82 -22.73
CA GLN A 506 -11.42 21.34 -22.78
C GLN A 506 -11.53 22.81 -22.31
N SER A 507 -10.78 23.20 -21.28
CA SER A 507 -10.81 24.57 -20.73
C SER A 507 -10.01 25.55 -21.60
N LEU A 508 -8.94 25.11 -22.27
CA LEU A 508 -8.03 26.03 -22.98
C LEU A 508 -8.71 26.85 -24.10
N PRO A 509 -9.54 26.27 -24.99
CA PRO A 509 -10.20 27.03 -26.05
C PRO A 509 -11.12 28.14 -25.53
N VAL A 510 -11.65 27.97 -24.31
CA VAL A 510 -12.55 28.94 -23.66
C VAL A 510 -11.74 30.04 -22.96
N LEU A 511 -10.66 29.68 -22.26
CA LEU A 511 -9.89 30.58 -21.39
C LEU A 511 -8.72 31.28 -22.11
N ALA A 512 -8.16 30.68 -23.15
CA ALA A 512 -7.07 31.21 -23.97
C ALA A 512 -7.35 30.98 -25.47
N PRO A 513 -8.35 31.67 -26.05
CA PRO A 513 -8.69 31.51 -27.46
C PRO A 513 -7.48 31.87 -28.34
N GLY A 514 -7.16 31.00 -29.30
CA GLY A 514 -6.03 31.15 -30.22
C GLY A 514 -4.74 30.45 -29.78
N VAL A 515 -4.73 29.77 -28.63
CA VAL A 515 -3.64 28.89 -28.20
C VAL A 515 -3.97 27.44 -28.56
N ASP A 516 -3.02 26.73 -29.16
CA ASP A 516 -3.17 25.30 -29.43
C ASP A 516 -3.05 24.48 -28.13
N PRO A 517 -4.10 23.75 -27.71
CA PRO A 517 -4.06 22.86 -26.54
C PRO A 517 -2.95 21.83 -26.58
N LEU A 518 -2.63 21.28 -27.76
CA LEU A 518 -1.60 20.25 -27.88
C LEU A 518 -0.21 20.83 -27.67
N GLN A 519 0.04 22.05 -28.15
CA GLN A 519 1.29 22.77 -27.88
C GLN A 519 1.46 23.04 -26.38
N VAL A 520 0.38 23.41 -25.69
CA VAL A 520 0.41 23.64 -24.24
C VAL A 520 0.71 22.36 -23.47
N VAL A 521 0.07 21.24 -23.82
CA VAL A 521 0.32 19.93 -23.18
C VAL A 521 1.77 19.47 -23.42
N ALA A 522 2.31 19.71 -24.61
CA ALA A 522 3.71 19.41 -24.94
C ALA A 522 4.69 20.34 -24.21
N THR A 523 4.28 21.57 -23.91
CA THR A 523 5.09 22.56 -23.18
C THR A 523 5.01 22.25 -21.68
N GLY A 524 6.05 21.60 -21.15
CA GLY A 524 6.09 21.23 -19.73
C GLY A 524 5.79 22.41 -18.78
N ALA A 525 5.20 22.12 -17.62
CA ALA A 525 4.71 23.10 -16.65
C ALA A 525 5.71 24.22 -16.29
N GLY A 526 7.00 23.90 -16.20
CA GLY A 526 8.06 24.86 -15.89
C GLY A 526 8.46 25.80 -17.05
N GLN A 527 8.04 25.52 -18.28
CA GLN A 527 8.43 26.27 -19.49
C GLN A 527 7.30 27.12 -20.08
N LEU A 528 6.09 27.09 -19.47
CA LEU A 528 4.94 27.84 -19.98
C LEU A 528 5.27 29.34 -20.13
N ARG A 529 5.94 29.92 -19.12
CA ARG A 529 6.32 31.34 -19.08
C ARG A 529 7.43 31.73 -20.05
N THR A 530 8.16 30.76 -20.59
CA THR A 530 9.24 30.98 -21.57
C THR A 530 8.77 30.80 -23.01
N VAL A 531 7.80 29.90 -23.23
CA VAL A 531 7.32 29.55 -24.58
C VAL A 531 6.16 30.44 -25.02
N PHE A 532 5.24 30.76 -24.11
CA PHE A 532 4.03 31.51 -24.45
C PHE A 532 4.17 33.01 -24.13
N PRO A 533 3.61 33.88 -24.98
CA PRO A 533 3.62 35.31 -24.75
C PRO A 533 2.80 35.69 -23.50
N PRO A 534 3.16 36.80 -22.81
CA PRO A 534 2.51 37.21 -21.57
C PRO A 534 0.99 37.38 -21.64
N GLU A 535 0.46 37.70 -22.82
CA GLU A 535 -0.97 37.91 -23.07
C GLU A 535 -1.78 36.61 -23.00
N GLN A 536 -1.18 35.47 -23.38
CA GLN A 536 -1.83 34.17 -23.38
C GLN A 536 -1.71 33.44 -22.04
N LEU A 537 -0.72 33.82 -21.23
CA LEU A 537 -0.41 33.15 -19.97
C LEU A 537 -1.58 33.08 -18.98
N PRO A 538 -2.37 34.15 -18.71
CA PRO A 538 -3.44 34.07 -17.72
C PRO A 538 -4.46 32.98 -18.02
N GLY A 539 -4.86 32.85 -19.29
CA GLY A 539 -5.81 31.83 -19.74
C GLY A 539 -5.22 30.41 -19.68
N ILE A 540 -3.95 30.25 -20.08
CA ILE A 540 -3.24 28.97 -19.98
C ILE A 540 -3.12 28.52 -18.51
N LEU A 541 -2.74 29.44 -17.61
CA LEU A 541 -2.59 29.14 -16.19
C LEU A 541 -3.93 28.79 -15.53
N ALA A 542 -5.01 29.47 -15.92
CA ALA A 542 -6.36 29.14 -15.43
C ALA A 542 -6.80 27.73 -15.89
N ALA A 543 -6.57 27.38 -17.15
CA ALA A 543 -6.89 26.05 -17.66
C ALA A 543 -6.02 24.95 -17.00
N TYR A 544 -4.75 25.23 -16.72
CA TYR A 544 -3.88 24.35 -15.93
C TYR A 544 -4.43 24.13 -14.52
N LEU A 545 -4.88 25.21 -13.88
CA LEU A 545 -5.46 25.14 -12.55
C LEU A 545 -6.73 24.30 -12.52
N ASP A 546 -7.62 24.45 -13.51
CA ASP A 546 -8.82 23.61 -13.64
C ASP A 546 -8.46 22.12 -13.72
N GLY A 547 -7.47 21.77 -14.54
CA GLY A 547 -6.96 20.40 -14.62
C GLY A 547 -6.42 19.90 -13.29
N ILE A 548 -5.65 20.73 -12.57
CA ILE A 548 -5.09 20.37 -11.25
C ILE A 548 -6.20 20.19 -10.20
N LYS A 549 -7.25 21.02 -10.23
CA LYS A 549 -8.38 20.87 -9.30
C LYS A 549 -9.06 19.52 -9.45
N VAL A 550 -9.22 19.03 -10.68
CA VAL A 550 -9.82 17.73 -10.95
C VAL A 550 -8.98 16.59 -10.35
N THR A 551 -7.66 16.70 -10.33
CA THR A 551 -6.80 15.67 -9.70
C THR A 551 -6.94 15.65 -8.19
N TYR A 552 -7.08 16.81 -7.53
CA TYR A 552 -7.38 16.89 -6.10
C TYR A 552 -8.81 16.43 -5.75
N LEU A 553 -9.79 16.64 -6.64
CA LEU A 553 -11.12 16.07 -6.47
C LEU A 553 -11.10 14.54 -6.57
N LEU A 554 -10.31 13.99 -7.50
CA LEU A 554 -10.10 12.55 -7.59
C LEU A 554 -9.41 12.00 -6.33
N GLU A 555 -8.40 12.71 -5.81
CA GLU A 555 -7.77 12.39 -4.51
C GLU A 555 -8.80 12.34 -3.37
N CYS A 556 -9.68 13.35 -3.29
CA CYS A 556 -10.77 13.43 -2.33
C CYS A 556 -11.73 12.23 -2.45
N ALA A 557 -12.10 11.84 -3.68
CA ALA A 557 -12.96 10.68 -3.92
C ALA A 557 -12.28 9.35 -3.50
N LEU A 558 -10.98 9.20 -3.79
CA LEU A 558 -10.20 8.01 -3.42
C LEU A 558 -10.03 7.89 -1.90
N THR A 559 -9.67 8.98 -1.23
CA THR A 559 -9.57 9.02 0.24
C THR A 559 -10.92 8.86 0.93
N GLY A 560 -12.00 9.40 0.36
CA GLY A 560 -13.37 9.16 0.82
C GLY A 560 -13.77 7.69 0.69
N THR A 561 -13.37 7.02 -0.40
CA THR A 561 -13.56 5.57 -0.56
C THR A 561 -12.77 4.78 0.49
N ALA A 562 -11.53 5.16 0.74
CA ALA A 562 -10.72 4.58 1.82
C ALA A 562 -11.34 4.81 3.20
N PHE A 563 -11.94 5.99 3.45
CA PHE A 563 -12.65 6.31 4.67
C PHE A 563 -13.86 5.38 4.88
N ILE A 564 -14.68 5.19 3.85
CA ILE A 564 -15.81 4.24 3.90
C ILE A 564 -15.31 2.82 4.17
N ALA A 565 -14.27 2.37 3.48
CA ALA A 565 -13.68 1.05 3.70
C ALA A 565 -13.14 0.88 5.13
N ALA A 566 -12.55 1.92 5.71
CA ALA A 566 -12.07 1.94 7.09
C ALA A 566 -13.21 1.94 8.11
N MET A 567 -14.31 2.64 7.85
CA MET A 567 -15.50 2.63 8.71
C MET A 567 -16.13 1.24 8.78
N LEU A 568 -16.11 0.50 7.67
CA LEU A 568 -16.57 -0.89 7.58
C LEU A 568 -15.58 -1.89 8.22
N TYR A 569 -14.40 -1.44 8.65
CA TYR A 569 -13.40 -2.29 9.28
C TYR A 569 -13.87 -2.75 10.68
N PRO A 570 -13.58 -3.98 11.12
CA PRO A 570 -13.91 -4.39 12.48
C PRO A 570 -13.18 -3.54 13.53
N TRP A 571 -13.90 -2.84 14.40
CA TRP A 571 -13.40 -1.96 15.47
C TRP A 571 -12.85 -2.72 16.69
N LYS A 572 -12.15 -3.83 16.45
CA LYS A 572 -11.51 -4.62 17.50
C LYS A 572 -10.06 -4.18 17.63
N ARG A 573 -9.59 -4.04 18.87
CA ARG A 573 -8.17 -3.82 19.15
C ARG A 573 -7.37 -4.98 18.58
N LEU A 574 -6.25 -4.66 17.94
CA LEU A 574 -5.23 -5.65 17.65
C LEU A 574 -4.76 -6.20 18.99
N ASN A 575 -4.83 -7.51 19.16
CA ASN A 575 -4.48 -8.13 20.42
C ASN A 575 -2.96 -8.12 20.57
N THR A 576 -2.44 -7.06 21.17
CA THR A 576 -1.00 -6.90 21.49
C THR A 576 -0.51 -7.95 22.50
N ALA A 577 -1.44 -8.66 23.17
CA ALA A 577 -1.14 -9.76 24.11
C ALA A 577 -1.32 -11.17 23.49
N ALA A 578 -2.23 -11.42 22.55
CA ALA A 578 -2.21 -12.66 21.75
C ALA A 578 -1.06 -12.68 20.73
N VAL A 579 -0.35 -11.57 20.58
CA VAL A 579 0.98 -11.48 19.98
C VAL A 579 2.05 -12.20 20.85
N LYS A 580 1.81 -12.28 22.17
CA LYS A 580 2.60 -13.06 23.15
C LYS A 580 2.20 -14.54 23.13
N GLU A 581 0.95 -14.83 22.77
CA GLU A 581 0.35 -16.17 22.73
C GLU A 581 -0.07 -16.62 21.32
N SER A 582 0.59 -16.14 20.26
CA SER A 582 0.57 -16.84 18.98
C SER A 582 1.84 -17.68 18.98
N PRO A 583 1.87 -18.84 19.67
CA PRO A 583 2.86 -19.83 19.34
C PRO A 583 2.67 -20.12 17.84
N GLY A 584 3.73 -20.55 17.17
CA GLY A 584 3.51 -21.45 16.05
C GLY A 584 2.60 -22.57 16.57
N ALA A 585 1.32 -22.52 16.22
CA ALA A 585 0.39 -23.55 16.59
C ALA A 585 0.50 -24.65 15.52
N ALA A 586 1.42 -25.57 15.84
CA ALA A 586 1.79 -26.81 15.16
C ALA A 586 2.63 -26.70 13.88
#